data_AF-A0A9E6JUS0-F1
#
_entry.id   AF-A0A9E6JUS0-F1
#
_cell.length_a   1.000
_cell.length_b   1.000
_cell.length_c   1.000
_cell.angle_alpha   90.00
_cell.angle_beta   90.00
_cell.angle_gamma   90.00
#
_symmetry.space_group_name_H-M   'P 1'
#
loop_
_entity.id
_entity.type
_entity.pdbx_description
1 polymer ?
#
loop_
_entity_poly.entity_id
_entity_poly.type
_entity_poly.pdbx_seq_one_letter_code
_entity_poly.pdbx_strand_id
1 'polypeptide(L)'
;MRTPTVEISYGFPSAGIKDTDTSPVMPGRLEVSLGLDRQLKTEYGSNILDYAQPNLFIGYFRDAGAKTDRGEVSASLWRFGLGAKDGFSYRIGDNLLTLSCNSAWVWSRLSLKETPSDSASRIRLARFDGRVKYGTVTEAGITYQFGSSFGVGVGFERALVYPNYVFLEVVGSSALQFAAHQAAGYVVKAIFSANPTLGPIAHFILKNGLNIGLYELRRSNVNWPFRSARPLFLDSATLTVTIFL
;
A
#
# COMPACT_ATOMS: atom_id res chain seq x y z
N MET A 1 15.99 -12.00 -15.50
CA MET A 1 14.91 -12.03 -16.52
C MET A 1 13.76 -11.20 -16.00
N ARG A 2 12.91 -10.63 -16.86
CA ARG A 2 11.68 -9.94 -16.43
C ARG A 2 10.50 -10.80 -16.83
N THR A 3 9.60 -11.07 -15.90
CA THR A 3 8.45 -11.94 -16.11
C THR A 3 7.18 -11.10 -15.91
N PRO A 4 6.32 -10.96 -16.93
CA PRO A 4 5.05 -10.27 -16.74
C PRO A 4 4.19 -11.00 -15.70
N THR A 5 3.49 -10.25 -14.87
CA THR A 5 2.62 -10.80 -13.83
C THR A 5 1.24 -10.16 -13.85
N VAL A 6 0.24 -10.96 -13.51
CA VAL A 6 -1.13 -10.52 -13.24
C VAL A 6 -1.47 -10.91 -11.82
N GLU A 7 -1.87 -9.94 -11.02
CA GLU A 7 -2.28 -10.17 -9.63
C GLU A 7 -3.73 -9.79 -9.45
N ILE A 8 -4.48 -10.65 -8.78
CA ILE A 8 -5.84 -10.38 -8.34
C ILE A 8 -5.82 -10.37 -6.81
N SER A 9 -6.21 -9.25 -6.22
CA SER A 9 -6.28 -9.09 -4.77
C SER A 9 -7.70 -8.83 -4.29
N TYR A 10 -8.07 -9.49 -3.21
CA TYR A 10 -9.27 -9.19 -2.44
C TYR A 10 -8.87 -8.64 -1.07
N GLY A 11 -9.53 -7.56 -0.65
CA GLY A 11 -9.21 -6.88 0.60
C GLY A 11 -10.42 -6.63 1.50
N PHE A 12 -10.14 -6.47 2.79
CA PHE A 12 -11.10 -6.12 3.83
C PHE A 12 -10.75 -4.75 4.40
N PRO A 13 -11.21 -3.65 3.77
CA PRO A 13 -10.75 -2.32 4.13
C PRO A 13 -11.55 -1.74 5.30
N SER A 14 -10.84 -0.99 6.13
CA SER A 14 -11.36 -0.10 7.16
C SER A 14 -10.95 1.32 6.81
N ALA A 15 -11.91 2.25 6.82
CA ALA A 15 -11.68 3.63 6.41
C ALA A 15 -12.02 4.60 7.53
N GLY A 16 -11.37 5.76 7.54
CA GLY A 16 -11.75 6.81 8.47
C GLY A 16 -10.97 8.11 8.30
N ILE A 17 -11.33 9.08 9.13
CA ILE A 17 -10.62 10.35 9.27
C ILE A 17 -10.28 10.51 10.74
N LYS A 18 -9.03 10.84 11.06
CA LYS A 18 -8.59 10.97 12.45
C LYS A 18 -9.39 12.06 13.18
N ASP A 19 -9.81 11.75 14.41
CA ASP A 19 -10.70 12.54 15.28
C ASP A 19 -12.05 12.86 14.60
N THR A 20 -12.65 11.88 13.94
CA THR A 20 -14.02 11.94 13.43
C THR A 20 -14.76 10.66 13.81
N ASP A 21 -15.93 10.80 14.44
CA ASP A 21 -16.75 9.66 14.85
C ASP A 21 -17.53 9.04 13.68
N THR A 22 -17.46 9.67 12.50
CA THR A 22 -18.05 9.16 11.26
C THR A 22 -17.03 8.52 10.34
N SER A 23 -17.25 7.25 9.98
CA SER A 23 -16.36 6.48 9.11
C SER A 23 -17.06 6.00 7.83
N PRO A 24 -16.44 6.13 6.65
CA PRO A 24 -16.94 5.49 5.44
C PRO A 24 -16.85 3.97 5.55
N VAL A 25 -17.90 3.26 5.14
CA VAL A 25 -17.92 1.79 5.17
C VAL A 25 -17.84 1.23 3.76
N MET A 26 -16.83 0.40 3.54
CA MET A 26 -16.55 -0.31 2.28
C MET A 26 -16.22 -1.77 2.60
N PRO A 27 -17.17 -2.72 2.64
CA PRO A 27 -16.94 -4.05 3.22
C PRO A 27 -16.10 -4.99 2.36
N GLY A 28 -15.52 -4.52 1.26
CA GLY A 28 -14.64 -5.33 0.44
C GLY A 28 -13.98 -4.52 -0.66
N ARG A 29 -12.83 -5.02 -1.10
CA ARG A 29 -12.08 -4.46 -2.23
C ARG A 29 -11.73 -5.58 -3.19
N LEU A 30 -11.90 -5.33 -4.48
CA LEU A 30 -11.30 -6.13 -5.54
C LEU A 30 -10.32 -5.26 -6.31
N GLU A 31 -9.11 -5.77 -6.57
CA GLU A 31 -8.10 -5.06 -7.34
C GLU A 31 -7.34 -6.00 -8.25
N VAL A 32 -7.08 -5.50 -9.46
CA VAL A 32 -6.25 -6.19 -10.46
C VAL A 32 -5.01 -5.34 -10.67
N SER A 33 -3.85 -6.00 -10.62
CA SER A 33 -2.54 -5.37 -10.80
C SER A 33 -1.77 -6.10 -11.90
N LEU A 34 -1.11 -5.32 -12.75
CA LEU A 34 -0.20 -5.78 -13.79
C LEU A 34 1.21 -5.38 -13.38
N GLY A 35 2.15 -6.32 -13.41
CA GLY A 35 3.52 -6.08 -13.01
C GLY A 35 4.56 -6.69 -13.94
N LEU A 36 5.81 -6.28 -13.71
CA LEU A 36 6.98 -6.90 -14.32
C LEU A 36 7.89 -7.41 -13.21
N ASP A 37 7.75 -8.68 -12.86
CA ASP A 37 8.58 -9.32 -11.85
C ASP A 37 10.04 -9.38 -12.31
N ARG A 38 10.94 -8.96 -11.42
CA ARG A 38 12.37 -9.01 -11.64
C ARG A 38 13.03 -9.63 -10.40
N GLN A 39 13.49 -10.85 -10.58
CA GLN A 39 14.28 -11.60 -9.61
C GLN A 39 15.75 -11.60 -10.05
N LEU A 40 16.64 -11.08 -9.20
CA LEU A 40 18.09 -11.06 -9.44
C LEU A 40 18.83 -11.86 -8.37
N LYS A 41 19.90 -12.56 -8.76
CA LYS A 41 20.81 -13.16 -7.79
C LYS A 41 21.48 -12.06 -6.97
N THR A 42 21.55 -12.23 -5.67
CA THR A 42 22.31 -11.35 -4.79
C THR A 42 23.76 -11.84 -4.67
N GLU A 43 24.65 -10.94 -4.26
CA GLU A 43 26.03 -11.29 -3.88
C GLU A 43 26.09 -11.99 -2.50
N TYR A 44 25.01 -11.94 -1.72
CA TYR A 44 24.96 -12.41 -0.34
C TYR A 44 24.61 -13.90 -0.20
N GLY A 45 24.08 -14.54 -1.25
CA GLY A 45 23.76 -15.96 -1.23
C GLY A 45 23.05 -16.46 -2.48
N SER A 46 23.29 -17.72 -2.85
CA SER A 46 22.68 -18.35 -4.03
C SER A 46 21.17 -18.62 -3.86
N ASN A 47 20.71 -18.68 -2.61
CA ASN A 47 19.32 -18.91 -2.20
C ASN A 47 18.56 -17.61 -1.88
N ILE A 48 19.17 -16.44 -2.03
CA ILE A 48 18.52 -15.14 -1.79
C ILE A 48 18.50 -14.35 -3.09
N LEU A 49 17.31 -13.88 -3.46
CA LEU A 49 17.07 -13.10 -4.66
C LEU A 49 16.59 -11.70 -4.29
N ASP A 50 17.13 -10.70 -4.97
CA ASP A 50 16.61 -9.33 -4.94
C ASP A 50 15.36 -9.28 -5.82
N TYR A 51 14.29 -8.75 -5.26
CA TYR A 51 12.97 -8.71 -5.87
C TYR A 51 12.54 -7.26 -6.10
N ALA A 52 12.16 -6.97 -7.35
CA ALA A 52 11.54 -5.71 -7.72
C ALA A 52 10.42 -5.95 -8.72
N GLN A 53 9.29 -5.28 -8.53
CA GLN A 53 8.15 -5.36 -9.43
C GLN A 53 7.48 -3.98 -9.56
N PRO A 54 7.84 -3.17 -10.56
CA PRO A 54 7.00 -2.05 -10.96
C PRO A 54 5.62 -2.59 -11.36
N ASN A 55 4.57 -1.89 -10.96
CA ASN A 55 3.20 -2.31 -11.15
C ASN A 55 2.26 -1.14 -11.44
N LEU A 56 1.17 -1.47 -12.13
CA LEU A 56 0.00 -0.63 -12.37
C LEU A 56 -1.21 -1.40 -11.87
N PHE A 57 -2.11 -0.76 -11.13
CA PHE A 57 -3.30 -1.41 -10.63
C PHE A 57 -4.55 -0.57 -10.79
N ILE A 58 -5.68 -1.26 -10.84
CA ILE A 58 -7.02 -0.69 -10.77
C ILE A 58 -7.83 -1.46 -9.72
N GLY A 59 -8.50 -0.73 -8.83
CA GLY A 59 -9.25 -1.29 -7.73
C GLY A 59 -10.63 -0.67 -7.56
N TYR A 60 -11.56 -1.49 -7.08
CA TYR A 60 -12.90 -1.07 -6.70
C TYR A 60 -13.20 -1.53 -5.28
N PHE A 61 -13.68 -0.59 -4.47
CA PHE A 61 -14.16 -0.80 -3.11
C PHE A 61 -15.68 -0.75 -3.16
N ARG A 62 -16.31 -1.87 -2.79
CA ARG A 62 -17.77 -1.99 -2.79
C ARG A 62 -18.35 -1.19 -1.64
N ASP A 63 -19.54 -0.65 -1.85
CA ASP A 63 -20.34 -0.07 -0.78
C ASP A 63 -21.07 -1.15 0.03
N ALA A 64 -21.57 -0.76 1.21
CA ALA A 64 -22.27 -1.67 2.11
C ALA A 64 -23.73 -1.95 1.71
N GLY A 65 -24.25 -1.27 0.68
CA GLY A 65 -25.62 -1.42 0.16
C GLY A 65 -26.74 -0.91 1.07
N ALA A 66 -26.76 -1.30 2.35
CA ALA A 66 -27.81 -0.96 3.31
C ALA A 66 -27.45 0.26 4.19
N LYS A 67 -28.44 0.77 4.95
CA LYS A 67 -28.24 1.76 6.01
C LYS A 67 -27.18 1.24 6.99
N THR A 68 -26.12 2.01 7.11
CA THR A 68 -25.05 1.76 8.05
C THR A 68 -25.43 2.25 9.45
N ASP A 69 -24.70 1.81 10.47
CA ASP A 69 -25.00 2.18 11.87
C ASP A 69 -24.82 3.68 12.12
N ARG A 70 -25.25 4.18 13.29
CA ARG A 70 -25.02 5.57 13.67
C ARG A 70 -23.51 5.86 13.69
N GLY A 71 -23.07 6.82 12.86
CA GLY A 71 -21.64 7.14 12.72
C GLY A 71 -20.96 6.40 11.57
N GLU A 72 -21.70 5.71 10.73
CA GLU A 72 -21.17 5.09 9.53
C GLU A 72 -21.86 5.65 8.29
N VAL A 73 -21.13 5.69 7.18
CA VAL A 73 -21.65 6.16 5.90
C VAL A 73 -21.24 5.20 4.80
N SER A 74 -22.21 4.57 4.16
CA SER A 74 -21.96 3.71 3.01
C SER A 74 -21.28 4.49 1.88
N ALA A 75 -20.15 3.98 1.41
CA ALA A 75 -19.35 4.62 0.36
C ALA A 75 -18.78 3.60 -0.60
N SER A 76 -18.55 3.99 -1.84
CA SER A 76 -17.74 3.22 -2.79
C SER A 76 -16.52 4.02 -3.23
N LEU A 77 -15.47 3.33 -3.66
CA LEU A 77 -14.24 3.98 -4.10
C LEU A 77 -13.67 3.26 -5.32
N TRP A 78 -13.47 4.02 -6.40
CA TRP A 78 -12.63 3.61 -7.52
C TRP A 78 -11.23 4.13 -7.31
N ARG A 79 -10.23 3.34 -7.64
CA ARG A 79 -8.84 3.79 -7.66
C ARG A 79 -8.05 3.19 -8.81
N PHE A 80 -7.05 3.92 -9.25
CA PHE A 80 -5.97 3.39 -10.06
C PHE A 80 -4.64 3.94 -9.53
N GLY A 81 -3.55 3.22 -9.75
CA GLY A 81 -2.27 3.64 -9.21
C GLY A 81 -1.08 3.00 -9.90
N LEU A 82 0.07 3.66 -9.72
CA LEU A 82 1.37 3.24 -10.20
C LEU A 82 2.27 3.01 -8.99
N GLY A 83 2.86 1.83 -8.91
CA GLY A 83 3.64 1.40 -7.77
C GLY A 83 4.91 0.67 -8.14
N ALA A 84 5.71 0.42 -7.11
CA ALA A 84 6.83 -0.48 -7.16
C ALA A 84 6.86 -1.29 -5.87
N LYS A 85 6.91 -2.61 -6.02
CA LYS A 85 7.27 -3.52 -4.95
C LYS A 85 8.77 -3.70 -4.95
N ASP A 86 9.36 -3.66 -3.77
CA ASP A 86 10.76 -3.99 -3.54
C ASP A 86 10.89 -4.93 -2.35
N GLY A 87 11.85 -5.85 -2.40
CA GLY A 87 11.94 -6.89 -1.41
C GLY A 87 13.03 -7.91 -1.69
N PHE A 88 12.96 -9.02 -0.96
CA PHE A 88 13.86 -10.15 -1.16
C PHE A 88 13.08 -11.46 -1.10
N SER A 89 13.54 -12.44 -1.86
CA SER A 89 12.95 -13.78 -1.92
C SER A 89 13.94 -14.84 -1.44
N TYR A 90 13.45 -15.78 -0.62
CA TYR A 90 14.14 -17.03 -0.32
C TYR A 90 13.78 -18.08 -1.35
N ARG A 91 14.79 -18.68 -1.97
CA ARG A 91 14.63 -19.84 -2.85
C ARG A 91 14.60 -21.12 -2.02
N ILE A 92 13.52 -21.89 -2.16
CA ILE A 92 13.28 -23.15 -1.47
C ILE A 92 12.95 -24.20 -2.54
N GLY A 93 13.98 -24.87 -3.06
CA GLY A 93 13.85 -25.71 -4.26
C GLY A 93 13.44 -24.86 -5.47
N ASP A 94 12.33 -25.22 -6.11
CA ASP A 94 11.75 -24.49 -7.24
C ASP A 94 10.78 -23.37 -6.81
N ASN A 95 10.53 -23.23 -5.50
CA ASN A 95 9.59 -22.26 -4.95
C ASN A 95 10.31 -21.01 -4.44
N LEU A 96 9.58 -19.90 -4.35
CA LEU A 96 10.09 -18.64 -3.79
C LEU A 96 9.18 -18.13 -2.67
N LEU A 97 9.78 -17.75 -1.54
CA LEU A 97 9.10 -17.00 -0.49
C LEU A 97 9.59 -15.55 -0.52
N THR A 98 8.74 -14.65 -0.97
CA THR A 98 9.04 -13.23 -1.17
C THR A 98 8.51 -12.40 -0.01
N LEU A 99 9.40 -11.63 0.61
CA LEU A 99 9.07 -10.60 1.59
C LEU A 99 9.22 -9.24 0.91
N SER A 100 8.14 -8.46 0.88
CA SER A 100 8.07 -7.26 0.05
C SER A 100 7.46 -6.05 0.75
N CYS A 101 7.80 -4.89 0.23
CA CYS A 101 7.21 -3.61 0.55
C CYS A 101 6.77 -2.96 -0.77
N ASN A 102 5.48 -2.65 -0.90
CA ASN A 102 4.95 -1.88 -2.02
C ASN A 102 4.91 -0.40 -1.63
N SER A 103 5.23 0.48 -2.57
CA SER A 103 4.96 1.92 -2.48
C SER A 103 4.36 2.38 -3.80
N ALA A 104 3.23 3.08 -3.73
CA ALA A 104 2.51 3.52 -4.91
C ALA A 104 1.87 4.91 -4.76
N TRP A 105 1.74 5.57 -5.91
CA TRP A 105 0.86 6.72 -6.08
C TRP A 105 -0.49 6.25 -6.56
N VAL A 106 -1.54 6.84 -6.01
CA VAL A 106 -2.90 6.42 -6.30
C VAL A 106 -3.79 7.64 -6.58
N TRP A 107 -4.74 7.45 -7.48
CA TRP A 107 -5.82 8.38 -7.74
C TRP A 107 -7.13 7.69 -7.42
N SER A 108 -7.84 8.23 -6.44
CA SER A 108 -9.05 7.64 -5.89
C SER A 108 -10.23 8.57 -6.07
N ARG A 109 -11.39 8.03 -6.42
CA ARG A 109 -12.67 8.75 -6.43
C ARG A 109 -13.62 8.09 -5.45
N LEU A 110 -13.82 8.74 -4.30
CA LEU A 110 -14.81 8.33 -3.30
C LEU A 110 -16.20 8.78 -3.77
N SER A 111 -17.20 7.93 -3.56
CA SER A 111 -18.61 8.25 -3.78
C SER A 111 -19.40 7.90 -2.52
N LEU A 112 -19.89 8.92 -1.82
CA LEU A 112 -20.76 8.72 -0.67
C LEU A 112 -22.18 8.40 -1.14
N LYS A 113 -22.79 7.34 -0.61
CA LYS A 113 -24.17 6.96 -0.93
C LYS A 113 -25.19 7.71 -0.08
N GLU A 114 -24.76 8.12 1.11
CA GLU A 114 -25.58 8.84 2.06
C GLU A 114 -24.85 10.10 2.53
N THR A 115 -25.62 11.12 2.88
CA THR A 115 -25.06 12.33 3.50
C THR A 115 -24.96 12.09 5.02
N PRO A 116 -23.80 12.32 5.64
CA PRO A 116 -23.68 12.22 7.09
C PRO A 116 -24.71 13.13 7.78
N SER A 117 -25.37 12.63 8.82
CA SER A 117 -26.35 13.39 9.60
C SER A 117 -25.70 14.51 10.42
N ASP A 118 -24.47 14.29 10.88
CA ASP A 118 -23.65 15.30 11.56
C ASP A 118 -23.07 16.33 10.57
N SER A 119 -23.32 17.61 10.85
CA SER A 119 -22.88 18.73 10.00
C SER A 119 -21.36 18.84 9.89
N ALA A 120 -20.61 18.53 10.95
CA ALA A 120 -19.15 18.62 10.94
C ALA A 120 -18.54 17.50 10.09
N SER A 121 -19.05 16.28 10.24
CA SER A 121 -18.64 15.11 9.47
C SER A 121 -19.04 15.21 8.00
N ARG A 122 -20.21 15.80 7.72
CA ARG A 122 -20.62 16.17 6.35
C ARG A 122 -19.61 17.08 5.67
N ILE A 123 -19.18 18.16 6.34
CA ILE A 123 -18.20 19.09 5.76
C ILE A 123 -16.84 18.42 5.54
N ARG A 124 -16.41 17.52 6.44
CA ARG A 124 -15.13 16.80 6.32
C ARG A 124 -15.15 15.78 5.18
N LEU A 125 -16.19 14.95 5.10
CA LEU A 125 -16.31 13.88 4.09
C LEU A 125 -16.61 14.44 2.69
N ALA A 126 -17.36 15.55 2.60
CA ALA A 126 -17.61 16.24 1.33
C ALA A 126 -16.33 16.69 0.60
N ARG A 127 -15.20 16.80 1.31
CA ARG A 127 -13.90 17.14 0.68
C ARG A 127 -13.37 16.05 -0.22
N PHE A 128 -13.78 14.80 0.02
CA PHE A 128 -13.32 13.61 -0.70
C PHE A 128 -14.35 13.11 -1.71
N ASP A 129 -15.60 13.50 -1.56
CA ASP A 129 -16.71 12.99 -2.37
C ASP A 129 -16.67 13.50 -3.83
N GLY A 130 -17.01 12.60 -4.75
CA GLY A 130 -17.30 12.89 -6.16
C GLY A 130 -16.12 13.23 -7.05
N ARG A 131 -14.96 13.63 -6.50
CA ARG A 131 -13.78 14.07 -7.25
C ARG A 131 -12.62 13.07 -7.15
N VAL A 132 -11.79 13.03 -8.18
CA VAL A 132 -10.52 12.28 -8.14
C VAL A 132 -9.55 12.99 -7.21
N LYS A 133 -8.95 12.25 -6.29
CA LYS A 133 -8.00 12.70 -5.30
C LYS A 133 -6.72 11.89 -5.38
N TYR A 134 -5.60 12.60 -5.35
CA TYR A 134 -4.29 11.98 -5.23
C TYR A 134 -4.12 11.36 -3.84
N GLY A 135 -3.27 10.34 -3.76
CA GLY A 135 -2.92 9.70 -2.52
C GLY A 135 -1.67 8.83 -2.65
N THR A 136 -1.36 8.14 -1.57
CA THR A 136 -0.24 7.19 -1.50
C THR A 136 -0.72 5.88 -0.89
N VAL A 137 -0.16 4.77 -1.37
CA VAL A 137 -0.37 3.42 -0.85
C VAL A 137 0.97 2.84 -0.43
N THR A 138 1.00 2.16 0.71
CA THR A 138 2.10 1.30 1.14
C THR A 138 1.56 -0.05 1.55
N GLU A 139 2.21 -1.14 1.17
CA GLU A 139 1.77 -2.50 1.52
C GLU A 139 2.95 -3.34 2.01
N ALA A 140 2.78 -4.00 3.15
CA ALA A 140 3.66 -5.06 3.58
C ALA A 140 3.11 -6.38 3.03
N GLY A 141 3.86 -7.09 2.19
CA GLY A 141 3.39 -8.28 1.50
C GLY A 141 4.31 -9.48 1.69
N ILE A 142 3.72 -10.65 1.97
CA ILE A 142 4.38 -11.95 1.96
C ILE A 142 3.76 -12.78 0.85
N THR A 143 4.55 -13.24 -0.10
CA THR A 143 4.08 -14.05 -1.23
C THR A 143 4.86 -15.36 -1.30
N TYR A 144 4.14 -16.47 -1.41
CA TYR A 144 4.72 -17.77 -1.70
C TYR A 144 4.38 -18.17 -3.13
N GLN A 145 5.42 -18.37 -3.93
CA GLN A 145 5.35 -18.75 -5.33
C GLN A 145 5.65 -20.25 -5.47
N PHE A 146 4.75 -20.94 -6.16
CA PHE A 146 4.83 -22.37 -6.44
C PHE A 146 5.38 -22.57 -7.87
N GLY A 147 6.63 -23.02 -7.96
CA GLY A 147 7.34 -23.14 -9.23
C GLY A 147 7.40 -21.81 -10.00
N SER A 148 7.18 -21.85 -11.31
CA SER A 148 7.22 -20.67 -12.18
C SER A 148 5.87 -20.10 -12.59
N SER A 149 4.74 -20.67 -12.13
CA SER A 149 3.42 -20.40 -12.75
C SER A 149 2.46 -19.61 -11.87
N PHE A 150 2.40 -19.88 -10.57
CA PHE A 150 1.42 -19.25 -9.68
C PHE A 150 2.00 -18.93 -8.30
N GLY A 151 1.44 -17.91 -7.66
CA GLY A 151 1.78 -17.52 -6.30
C GLY A 151 0.54 -17.10 -5.52
N VAL A 152 0.62 -17.26 -4.20
CA VAL A 152 -0.40 -16.81 -3.25
C VAL A 152 0.28 -15.91 -2.24
N GLY A 153 -0.34 -14.78 -1.93
CA GLY A 153 0.20 -13.81 -1.00
C GLY A 153 -0.85 -13.31 -0.03
N VAL A 154 -0.34 -12.81 1.09
CA VAL A 154 -1.10 -12.04 2.06
C VAL A 154 -0.40 -10.71 2.26
N GLY A 155 -1.17 -9.67 2.52
CA GLY A 155 -0.63 -8.34 2.73
C GLY A 155 -1.43 -7.51 3.71
N PHE A 156 -0.79 -6.42 4.14
CA PHE A 156 -1.44 -5.37 4.89
C PHE A 156 -1.16 -4.05 4.19
N GLU A 157 -2.20 -3.51 3.56
CA GLU A 157 -2.15 -2.25 2.84
C GLU A 157 -2.60 -1.10 3.74
N ARG A 158 -1.89 0.02 3.63
CA ARG A 158 -2.26 1.31 4.18
C ARG A 158 -2.27 2.35 3.08
N ALA A 159 -3.38 3.03 2.90
CA ALA A 159 -3.55 4.09 1.92
C ALA A 159 -3.98 5.39 2.57
N LEU A 160 -3.53 6.49 1.99
CA LEU A 160 -3.88 7.85 2.38
C LEU A 160 -4.40 8.58 1.14
N VAL A 161 -5.65 9.04 1.19
CA VAL A 161 -6.26 9.87 0.15
C VAL A 161 -6.21 11.32 0.60
N TYR A 162 -5.64 12.19 -0.24
CA TYR A 162 -5.29 13.55 0.14
C TYR A 162 -6.48 14.47 -0.20
N PRO A 163 -6.93 15.34 0.71
CA PRO A 163 -8.05 16.23 0.44
C PRO A 163 -7.70 17.27 -0.63
N ASN A 164 -6.46 17.77 -0.62
CA ASN A 164 -5.92 18.72 -1.59
C ASN A 164 -4.51 18.28 -1.99
N TYR A 165 -4.17 18.47 -3.27
CA TYR A 165 -2.84 18.21 -3.78
C TYR A 165 -2.01 19.50 -3.72
N VAL A 166 -0.90 19.49 -2.99
CA VAL A 166 0.05 20.60 -2.91
C VAL A 166 1.42 20.09 -3.34
N PHE A 167 1.77 20.32 -4.60
CA PHE A 167 2.93 19.70 -5.26
C PHE A 167 4.22 19.78 -4.44
N LEU A 168 4.60 20.98 -3.98
CA LEU A 168 5.87 21.18 -3.27
C LEU A 168 5.93 20.42 -1.94
N GLU A 169 4.82 20.37 -1.20
CA GLU A 169 4.77 19.67 0.08
C GLU A 169 4.81 18.15 -0.12
N VAL A 170 4.13 17.66 -1.17
CA VAL A 170 4.19 16.24 -1.58
C VAL A 170 5.62 15.86 -1.97
N VAL A 171 6.25 16.65 -2.83
CA VAL A 171 7.64 16.42 -3.26
C VAL A 171 8.60 16.44 -2.07
N GLY A 172 8.45 17.41 -1.16
CA GLY A 172 9.28 17.49 0.06
C GLY A 172 9.11 16.29 0.98
N SER A 173 7.88 15.85 1.23
CA SER A 173 7.61 14.65 2.05
C SER A 173 8.10 13.38 1.37
N SER A 174 7.97 13.27 0.05
CA SER A 174 8.49 12.14 -0.74
C SER A 174 10.01 12.10 -0.75
N ALA A 175 10.70 13.25 -0.84
CA ALA A 175 12.15 13.32 -0.75
C ALA A 175 12.66 12.83 0.61
N LEU A 176 11.98 13.19 1.70
CA LEU A 176 12.31 12.70 3.04
C LEU A 176 12.11 11.19 3.16
N GLN A 177 10.99 10.67 2.64
CA GLN A 177 10.75 9.23 2.61
C GLN A 177 11.82 8.51 1.80
N PHE A 178 12.20 9.03 0.63
CA PHE A 178 13.27 8.47 -0.19
C PHE A 178 14.60 8.43 0.57
N ALA A 179 14.99 9.54 1.21
CA ALA A 179 16.21 9.60 2.01
C ALA A 179 16.20 8.58 3.16
N ALA A 180 15.06 8.43 3.84
CA ALA A 180 14.89 7.47 4.92
C ALA A 180 14.98 6.02 4.42
N HIS A 181 14.39 5.71 3.26
CA HIS A 181 14.53 4.40 2.59
C HIS A 181 15.98 4.10 2.18
N GLN A 182 16.72 5.11 1.69
CA GLN A 182 18.14 4.94 1.38
C GLN A 182 18.98 4.68 2.64
N ALA A 183 18.72 5.42 3.73
CA ALA A 183 19.36 5.19 5.02
C ALA A 183 19.11 3.77 5.54
N ALA A 184 17.85 3.30 5.46
CA ALA A 184 17.46 1.94 5.80
C ALA A 184 18.21 0.91 4.94
N GLY A 185 18.42 1.18 3.66
CA GLY A 185 19.19 0.34 2.76
C GLY A 185 20.64 0.10 3.22
N TYR A 186 21.31 1.10 3.80
CA TYR A 186 22.66 0.92 4.34
C TYR A 186 22.67 0.00 5.57
N VAL A 187 21.69 0.13 6.46
CA VAL A 187 21.54 -0.75 7.63
C VAL A 187 21.30 -2.19 7.19
N VAL A 188 20.42 -2.38 6.20
CA VAL A 188 20.13 -3.70 5.61
C VAL A 188 21.39 -4.33 5.02
N LYS A 189 22.20 -3.56 4.27
CA LYS A 189 23.48 -4.06 3.71
C LYS A 189 24.47 -4.49 4.80
N ALA A 190 24.56 -3.74 5.90
CA ALA A 190 25.39 -4.12 7.03
C ALA A 190 24.91 -5.45 7.66
N ILE A 191 23.59 -5.64 7.79
CA ILE A 191 23.01 -6.89 8.28
C ILE A 191 23.28 -8.04 7.31
N PHE A 192 23.14 -7.84 6.00
CA PHE A 192 23.49 -8.84 4.98
C PHE A 192 24.96 -9.27 5.08
N SER A 193 25.86 -8.31 5.33
CA SER A 193 27.29 -8.58 5.47
C SER A 193 27.61 -9.39 6.73
N ALA A 194 26.85 -9.21 7.80
CA ALA A 194 27.02 -9.94 9.06
C ALA A 194 26.32 -11.31 9.07
N ASN A 195 25.10 -11.38 8.52
CA ASN A 195 24.31 -12.59 8.42
C ASN A 195 23.37 -12.52 7.20
N PRO A 196 23.78 -13.11 6.06
CA PRO A 196 23.00 -13.05 4.82
C PRO A 196 21.57 -13.56 4.96
N THR A 197 21.37 -14.63 5.74
CA THR A 197 20.06 -15.26 5.94
C THR A 197 19.05 -14.33 6.60
N LEU A 198 19.49 -13.39 7.45
CA LEU A 198 18.61 -12.43 8.11
C LEU A 198 18.35 -11.18 7.27
N GLY A 199 19.11 -10.93 6.22
CA GLY A 199 18.99 -9.73 5.39
C GLY A 199 17.58 -9.50 4.83
N PRO A 200 16.91 -10.50 4.21
CA PRO A 200 15.54 -10.35 3.72
C PRO A 200 14.54 -9.97 4.81
N ILE A 201 14.62 -10.61 5.98
CA ILE A 201 13.75 -10.32 7.13
C ILE A 201 14.01 -8.91 7.65
N ALA A 202 15.28 -8.53 7.80
CA ALA A 202 15.66 -7.20 8.27
C ALA A 202 15.18 -6.11 7.30
N HIS A 203 15.32 -6.32 5.99
CA HIS A 203 14.78 -5.42 4.97
C HIS A 203 13.27 -5.27 5.11
N PHE A 204 12.56 -6.39 5.18
CA PHE A 204 11.11 -6.41 5.31
C PHE A 204 10.64 -5.64 6.55
N ILE A 205 11.21 -5.93 7.72
CA ILE A 205 10.84 -5.25 8.97
C ILE A 205 11.19 -3.77 8.91
N LEU A 206 12.39 -3.42 8.47
CA LEU A 206 12.87 -2.04 8.53
C LEU A 206 12.11 -1.13 7.55
N LYS A 207 11.95 -1.55 6.29
CA LYS A 207 11.23 -0.75 5.29
C LYS A 207 9.74 -0.64 5.59
N ASN A 208 9.09 -1.73 5.98
CA ASN A 208 7.68 -1.67 6.34
C ASN A 208 7.47 -0.89 7.65
N GLY A 209 8.34 -1.06 8.64
CA GLY A 209 8.30 -0.28 9.88
C GLY A 209 8.47 1.22 9.65
N LEU A 210 9.39 1.60 8.76
CA LEU A 210 9.58 2.99 8.33
C LEU A 210 8.33 3.53 7.63
N ASN A 211 7.73 2.76 6.73
CA ASN A 211 6.49 3.15 6.06
C ASN A 211 5.32 3.29 7.04
N ILE A 212 5.21 2.40 8.03
CA ILE A 212 4.22 2.50 9.12
C ILE A 212 4.45 3.79 9.91
N GLY A 213 5.69 4.09 10.30
CA GLY A 213 6.01 5.32 11.02
C GLY A 213 5.62 6.58 10.22
N LEU A 214 6.00 6.64 8.95
CA LEU A 214 5.63 7.75 8.05
C LEU A 214 4.12 7.83 7.85
N TYR A 215 3.44 6.69 7.75
CA TYR A 215 1.98 6.65 7.62
C TYR A 215 1.30 7.27 8.85
N GLU A 216 1.70 6.92 10.07
CA GLU A 216 1.07 7.48 11.28
C GLU A 216 1.30 9.00 11.39
N LEU A 217 2.49 9.48 11.01
CA LEU A 217 2.77 10.91 10.91
C LEU A 217 1.85 11.58 9.88
N ARG A 218 1.72 10.99 8.68
CA ARG A 218 0.90 11.53 7.59
C ARG A 218 -0.60 11.40 7.81
N ARG A 219 -1.05 10.43 8.60
CA ARG A 219 -2.44 10.25 9.00
C ARG A 219 -2.96 11.43 9.82
N SER A 220 -2.08 12.11 10.54
CA SER A 220 -2.43 13.35 11.26
C SER A 220 -2.18 14.60 10.43
N ASN A 221 -1.24 14.52 9.48
CA ASN A 221 -0.77 15.64 8.68
C ASN A 221 -0.23 15.16 7.32
N VAL A 222 -1.06 15.18 6.28
CA VAL A 222 -0.81 14.53 4.98
C VAL A 222 0.57 14.78 4.40
N ASN A 223 1.04 16.03 4.44
CA ASN A 223 2.33 16.42 3.91
C ASN A 223 3.40 16.61 4.99
N TRP A 224 3.33 15.85 6.09
CA TRP A 224 4.35 15.90 7.14
C TRP A 224 5.77 15.87 6.53
N PRO A 225 6.67 16.79 6.95
CA PRO A 225 6.58 17.67 8.12
C PRO A 225 5.81 18.99 7.93
N PHE A 226 5.30 19.31 6.74
CA PHE A 226 4.57 20.54 6.47
C PHE A 226 3.13 20.46 6.99
N ARG A 227 2.60 21.53 7.59
CA ARG A 227 1.23 21.55 8.12
C ARG A 227 0.21 21.48 6.99
N SER A 228 -0.63 20.47 6.99
CA SER A 228 -1.63 20.22 5.97
C SER A 228 -2.92 19.64 6.57
N ALA A 229 -3.95 19.50 5.74
CA ALA A 229 -5.21 18.89 6.15
C ALA A 229 -5.06 17.38 6.40
N ARG A 230 -6.04 16.78 7.10
CA ARG A 230 -6.04 15.34 7.39
C ARG A 230 -6.47 14.52 6.16
N PRO A 231 -5.88 13.34 5.92
CA PRO A 231 -6.32 12.45 4.87
C PRO A 231 -7.56 11.65 5.28
N LEU A 232 -8.22 11.08 4.27
CA LEU A 232 -8.97 9.85 4.46
C LEU A 232 -7.96 8.70 4.47
N PHE A 233 -7.91 7.93 5.55
CA PHE A 233 -7.06 6.75 5.65
C PHE A 233 -7.86 5.48 5.32
N LEU A 234 -7.19 4.51 4.70
CA LEU A 234 -7.73 3.19 4.37
C LEU A 234 -6.71 2.14 4.79
N ASP A 235 -7.08 1.25 5.69
CA ASP A 235 -6.26 0.11 6.10
C ASP A 235 -6.94 -1.18 5.63
N SER A 236 -6.22 -2.09 4.98
CA SER A 236 -6.81 -3.31 4.44
C SER A 236 -5.89 -4.50 4.60
N ALA A 237 -6.39 -5.57 5.21
CA ALA A 237 -5.79 -6.89 5.00
C ALA A 237 -6.11 -7.35 3.56
N THR A 238 -5.14 -7.95 2.87
CA THR A 238 -5.25 -8.36 1.47
C THR A 238 -4.88 -9.84 1.31
N LEU A 239 -5.61 -10.52 0.42
CA LEU A 239 -5.28 -11.84 -0.11
C LEU A 239 -5.05 -11.68 -1.61
N THR A 240 -3.92 -12.18 -2.09
CA THR A 240 -3.49 -11.98 -3.47
C THR A 240 -3.19 -13.31 -4.13
N VAL A 241 -3.65 -13.47 -5.36
CA VAL A 241 -3.23 -14.54 -6.26
C VAL A 241 -2.45 -13.91 -7.40
N THR A 242 -1.25 -14.43 -7.66
CA THR A 242 -0.35 -13.97 -8.70
C THR A 242 -0.20 -15.04 -9.76
N ILE A 243 -0.33 -14.67 -11.02
CA ILE A 243 -0.05 -15.49 -12.19
C ILE A 243 1.20 -14.92 -12.86
N PHE A 244 2.16 -15.79 -13.14
CA PHE A 244 3.40 -15.45 -13.84
C PHE A 244 3.26 -15.91 -15.30
N LEU A 245 3.51 -15.00 -16.25
CA LEU A 245 3.30 -15.20 -17.68
C LEU A 245 4.60 -15.46 -18.45
#